data_AF-A0A957UEC4-F1
#
_entry.id   AF-A0A957UEC4-F1
#
_cell.length_a   1.000
_cell.length_b   1.000
_cell.length_c   1.000
_cell.angle_alpha   90.00
_cell.angle_beta   90.00
_cell.angle_gamma   90.00
#
_symmetry.space_group_name_H-M   'P 1'
#
loop_
_entity.id
_entity.type
_entity.pdbx_description
1 polymer ?
#
loop_
_entity_poly.entity_id
_entity_poly.type
_entity_poly.pdbx_seq_one_letter_code
_entity_poly.pdbx_strand_id
1 'polypeptide(L)'
;MATTIQETRHARRNGKVHRKARHKVHGNGTSQGAGANATPVAAGEAQAAAPVETSVPAPAPTQDVPPPVTEQPVAPGASAAPAPVATGEETPPEPPRPPIVRHPQPEELFLYIGKADNFLKGLGAAEEPLASLLAANRITPERVAEAIAQLEASQAATDTRWQFMLAESTAVIAMQRGHNLAQIAYGTFRQVGRTVFSDREADRNVRATLWLDLPIPGQIMMFLDTGRKVLAMAKQEPHVTRLAAAGYDAERIDETLALFNALDMLYDARQAAHLAAKNATETRDATVADLRTTIRQLRLEVSAILRANPGVSAPVGF
;
A
#
# COMPACT_ATOMS: atom_id res chain seq x y z
N MET A 1 -52.87 -40.90 -48.17
CA MET A 1 -51.77 -39.91 -48.08
C MET A 1 -51.38 -39.86 -46.60
N ALA A 2 -50.54 -40.77 -46.12
CA ALA A 2 -49.08 -40.81 -46.28
C ALA A 2 -48.42 -39.62 -45.55
N THR A 3 -48.13 -39.68 -44.24
CA THR A 3 -47.00 -40.34 -43.54
C THR A 3 -45.66 -39.56 -43.55
N THR A 4 -45.35 -38.94 -42.40
CA THR A 4 -44.23 -39.35 -41.51
C THR A 4 -42.77 -38.91 -41.82
N ILE A 5 -42.12 -38.28 -40.82
CA ILE A 5 -40.67 -38.39 -40.45
C ILE A 5 -39.64 -37.58 -41.29
N GLN A 6 -38.49 -37.07 -40.81
CA GLN A 6 -37.72 -37.24 -39.54
C GLN A 6 -36.72 -36.07 -39.26
N GLU A 7 -36.27 -35.92 -37.99
CA GLU A 7 -34.86 -35.73 -37.50
C GLU A 7 -33.82 -34.76 -38.15
N THR A 8 -32.79 -34.19 -37.49
CA THR A 8 -32.41 -34.08 -36.05
C THR A 8 -31.47 -32.87 -35.80
N ARG A 9 -31.42 -32.43 -34.53
CA ARG A 9 -30.28 -31.88 -33.73
C ARG A 9 -28.92 -31.63 -34.43
N HIS A 10 -28.25 -30.52 -34.07
CA HIS A 10 -27.02 -30.59 -33.24
C HIS A 10 -26.59 -29.23 -32.65
N ALA A 11 -25.99 -29.25 -31.46
CA ALA A 11 -25.50 -28.08 -30.73
C ALA A 11 -23.98 -27.85 -30.88
N ARG A 12 -23.54 -26.58 -30.90
CA ARG A 12 -22.17 -26.10 -30.59
C ARG A 12 -22.33 -24.77 -29.83
N ARG A 13 -21.87 -24.56 -28.59
CA ARG A 13 -20.58 -24.79 -27.90
C ARG A 13 -19.54 -23.67 -28.19
N ASN A 14 -19.34 -22.84 -27.16
CA ASN A 14 -18.23 -21.93 -26.81
C ASN A 14 -17.10 -21.65 -27.82
N GLY A 15 -16.75 -20.36 -27.96
CA GLY A 15 -15.51 -19.91 -28.60
C GLY A 15 -15.05 -18.51 -28.13
N LYS A 16 -14.39 -18.43 -26.96
CA LYS A 16 -13.64 -17.21 -26.56
C LYS A 16 -12.47 -16.99 -27.52
N VAL A 17 -12.43 -15.87 -28.24
CA VAL A 17 -11.29 -15.51 -29.09
C VAL A 17 -10.26 -14.71 -28.27
N HIS A 18 -9.29 -15.40 -27.67
CA HIS A 18 -8.10 -14.75 -27.13
C HIS A 18 -7.11 -14.44 -28.26
N ARG A 19 -7.02 -13.17 -28.68
CA ARG A 19 -5.92 -12.69 -29.53
C ARG A 19 -4.64 -12.56 -28.70
N LYS A 20 -3.73 -13.55 -28.78
CA LYS A 20 -2.34 -13.40 -28.36
C LYS A 20 -1.50 -12.90 -29.53
N ALA A 21 -1.08 -11.64 -29.51
CA ALA A 21 -0.06 -11.16 -30.44
C ALA A 21 1.32 -11.61 -29.96
N ARG A 22 2.00 -12.44 -30.76
CA ARG A 22 3.44 -12.72 -30.61
C ARG A 22 4.19 -11.74 -31.52
N HIS A 23 4.95 -10.81 -30.96
CA HIS A 23 6.04 -10.18 -31.72
C HIS A 23 7.34 -10.96 -31.49
N LYS A 24 7.87 -11.50 -32.59
CA LYS A 24 9.18 -12.13 -32.68
C LYS A 24 10.16 -11.05 -33.15
N VAL A 25 11.14 -10.69 -32.34
CA VAL A 25 12.23 -9.80 -32.76
C VAL A 25 13.47 -10.64 -33.03
N HIS A 26 13.97 -10.56 -34.26
CA HIS A 26 15.34 -10.93 -34.63
C HIS A 26 15.97 -9.71 -35.30
N GLY A 27 17.19 -9.38 -34.91
CA GLY A 27 17.90 -8.20 -35.37
C GLY A 27 19.24 -8.12 -34.65
N ASN A 28 20.20 -8.92 -35.11
CA ASN A 28 21.58 -8.92 -34.63
C ASN A 28 22.45 -8.27 -35.72
N GLY A 29 23.27 -7.27 -35.40
CA GLY A 29 24.07 -6.56 -36.42
C GLY A 29 24.82 -5.34 -35.88
N THR A 30 26.14 -5.48 -35.77
CA THR A 30 27.06 -4.54 -35.11
C THR A 30 27.78 -3.61 -36.09
N SER A 31 28.04 -2.35 -35.71
CA SER A 31 29.23 -1.61 -36.17
C SER A 31 29.65 -0.47 -35.23
N GLN A 32 30.95 -0.34 -34.99
CA GLN A 32 31.66 0.82 -34.41
C GLN A 32 31.91 1.84 -35.55
N GLY A 33 32.23 3.13 -35.40
CA GLY A 33 32.42 4.08 -34.27
C GLY A 33 32.50 5.50 -34.91
N ALA A 34 32.85 6.62 -34.27
CA ALA A 34 33.25 6.96 -32.89
C ALA A 34 32.55 8.32 -32.55
N GLY A 35 32.98 9.26 -31.69
CA GLY A 35 34.16 9.49 -30.84
C GLY A 35 34.30 11.00 -30.55
N ALA A 36 33.86 11.49 -29.39
CA ALA A 36 34.07 12.87 -28.93
C ALA A 36 34.00 12.96 -27.40
N ASN A 37 34.87 13.76 -26.78
CA ASN A 37 35.02 13.85 -25.32
C ASN A 37 33.90 14.65 -24.64
N ALA A 38 33.35 14.11 -23.55
CA ALA A 38 32.76 14.89 -22.47
C ALA A 38 32.91 14.13 -21.14
N THR A 39 33.58 14.75 -20.16
CA THR A 39 33.83 14.16 -18.83
C THR A 39 32.59 14.34 -17.94
N PRO A 40 31.99 13.28 -17.38
CA PRO A 40 30.98 13.42 -16.33
C PRO A 40 31.63 13.48 -14.94
N VAL A 41 31.25 14.48 -14.16
CA VAL A 41 31.58 14.57 -12.73
C VAL A 41 30.80 13.48 -11.97
N ALA A 42 31.45 12.84 -11.01
CA ALA A 42 30.86 11.74 -10.24
C ALA A 42 29.62 12.17 -9.44
N ALA A 43 28.50 11.48 -9.68
CA ALA A 43 27.37 11.40 -8.78
C ALA A 43 27.22 9.94 -8.34
N GLY A 44 27.16 9.69 -7.03
CA GLY A 44 27.35 8.36 -6.45
C GLY A 44 26.27 7.35 -6.86
N GLU A 45 26.71 6.12 -7.13
CA GLU A 45 25.83 4.97 -7.35
C GLU A 45 25.05 4.65 -6.07
N ALA A 46 23.75 4.94 -6.07
CA ALA A 46 22.83 4.42 -5.06
C ALA A 46 22.61 2.92 -5.32
N GLN A 47 23.48 2.10 -4.72
CA GLN A 47 23.51 0.66 -4.93
C GLN A 47 22.20 0.02 -4.43
N ALA A 48 21.41 -0.54 -5.34
CA ALA A 48 20.15 -1.17 -5.01
C ALA A 48 20.38 -2.44 -4.18
N ALA A 49 19.91 -2.44 -2.94
CA ALA A 49 19.94 -3.63 -2.09
C ALA A 49 18.97 -4.70 -2.64
N ALA A 50 19.51 -5.87 -2.96
CA ALA A 50 18.71 -7.03 -3.35
C ALA A 50 17.84 -7.55 -2.16
N PRO A 51 16.65 -8.13 -2.42
CA PRO A 51 15.80 -8.64 -1.36
C PRO A 51 16.43 -9.87 -0.70
N VAL A 52 16.56 -9.84 0.63
CA VAL A 52 16.98 -11.00 1.42
C VAL A 52 15.79 -11.95 1.57
N GLU A 53 15.85 -13.10 0.90
CA GLU A 53 14.87 -14.18 1.08
C GLU A 53 14.95 -14.73 2.51
N THR A 54 14.03 -14.30 3.38
CA THR A 54 13.87 -14.88 4.71
C THR A 54 12.70 -15.84 4.68
N SER A 55 12.98 -17.13 4.47
CA SER A 55 11.97 -18.19 4.47
C SER A 55 11.30 -18.33 5.84
N VAL A 56 10.00 -18.03 5.90
CA VAL A 56 9.13 -18.34 7.05
C VAL A 56 8.48 -19.71 6.82
N PRO A 57 8.52 -20.65 7.78
CA PRO A 57 7.90 -21.96 7.61
C PRO A 57 6.36 -21.85 7.59
N ALA A 58 5.72 -22.69 6.76
CA ALA A 58 4.28 -22.71 6.58
C ALA A 58 3.54 -23.40 7.76
N PRO A 59 2.33 -22.96 8.13
CA PRO A 59 1.50 -23.64 9.12
C PRO A 59 0.82 -24.90 8.56
N ALA A 60 0.75 -25.95 9.39
CA ALA A 60 -0.01 -27.18 9.13
C ALA A 60 -1.53 -26.98 9.41
N PRO A 61 -2.41 -27.90 8.97
CA PRO A 61 -3.82 -27.57 8.71
C PRO A 61 -4.75 -27.58 9.93
N THR A 62 -5.92 -26.97 9.71
CA THR A 62 -7.06 -26.78 10.61
C THR A 62 -7.63 -28.08 11.19
N GLN A 63 -8.12 -28.02 12.43
CA GLN A 63 -9.12 -28.96 12.96
C GLN A 63 -10.35 -28.20 13.48
N ASP A 64 -11.50 -28.86 13.41
CA ASP A 64 -12.84 -28.28 13.51
C ASP A 64 -13.22 -27.74 14.90
N VAL A 65 -14.05 -26.70 14.90
CA VAL A 65 -14.81 -26.22 16.06
C VAL A 65 -16.30 -26.51 15.81
N PRO A 66 -17.00 -27.29 16.67
CA PRO A 66 -18.44 -27.50 16.53
C PRO A 66 -19.25 -26.25 16.94
N PRO A 67 -20.46 -26.04 16.38
CA PRO A 67 -21.25 -24.83 16.60
C PRO A 67 -21.91 -24.78 18.00
N PRO A 68 -22.19 -23.59 18.55
CA PRO A 68 -22.86 -23.44 19.84
C PRO A 68 -24.37 -23.71 19.74
N VAL A 69 -24.91 -24.41 20.75
CA VAL A 69 -26.35 -24.65 20.93
C VAL A 69 -26.97 -23.49 21.71
N THR A 70 -28.22 -23.13 21.40
CA THR A 70 -28.93 -21.97 21.99
C THR A 70 -30.24 -22.40 22.66
N GLU A 71 -30.30 -22.47 23.99
CA GLU A 71 -31.53 -22.47 24.81
C GLU A 71 -31.20 -21.76 26.15
N GLN A 72 -31.66 -20.52 26.41
CA GLN A 72 -32.98 -20.06 26.87
C GLN A 72 -33.20 -20.24 28.41
N PRO A 73 -33.36 -19.14 29.19
CA PRO A 73 -33.54 -19.21 30.64
C PRO A 73 -35.01 -19.29 31.07
N VAL A 74 -35.27 -19.93 32.22
CA VAL A 74 -36.61 -20.05 32.83
C VAL A 74 -36.75 -19.08 34.02
N ALA A 75 -37.85 -18.33 34.06
CA ALA A 75 -38.28 -17.50 35.19
C ALA A 75 -39.51 -18.16 35.88
N PRO A 76 -39.93 -17.82 37.12
CA PRO A 76 -40.52 -16.49 37.40
C PRO A 76 -40.36 -15.95 38.86
N GLY A 77 -40.71 -14.67 39.09
CA GLY A 77 -41.00 -14.18 40.45
C GLY A 77 -41.19 -12.67 40.66
N ALA A 78 -42.39 -12.29 41.10
CA ALA A 78 -42.77 -11.02 41.77
C ALA A 78 -42.95 -9.71 40.94
N SER A 79 -44.18 -9.20 41.02
CA SER A 79 -44.79 -8.08 40.29
C SER A 79 -44.55 -6.69 40.89
N ALA A 80 -44.43 -5.68 40.03
CA ALA A 80 -45.02 -4.34 40.22
C ALA A 80 -45.25 -3.67 38.84
N ALA A 81 -46.34 -2.91 38.69
CA ALA A 81 -46.77 -2.28 37.43
C ALA A 81 -46.93 -0.75 37.58
N PRO A 82 -47.33 0.00 36.54
CA PRO A 82 -46.66 0.17 35.25
C PRO A 82 -46.29 1.66 34.97
N ALA A 83 -45.37 1.91 34.05
CA ALA A 83 -45.10 3.24 33.49
C ALA A 83 -45.56 3.31 32.02
N PRO A 84 -45.98 4.49 31.50
CA PRO A 84 -46.65 4.57 30.21
C PRO A 84 -45.72 4.28 29.01
N VAL A 85 -46.30 3.67 27.98
CA VAL A 85 -45.62 3.29 26.74
C VAL A 85 -45.16 4.53 25.98
N ALA A 86 -43.84 4.73 25.89
CA ALA A 86 -43.26 5.53 24.83
C ALA A 86 -43.10 4.63 23.60
N THR A 87 -43.85 4.89 22.54
CA THR A 87 -43.75 4.17 21.27
C THR A 87 -42.45 4.56 20.57
N GLY A 88 -41.34 3.95 20.97
CA GLY A 88 -40.08 4.05 20.26
C GLY A 88 -40.15 3.23 18.98
N GLU A 89 -40.33 3.88 17.84
CA GLU A 89 -39.92 3.29 16.56
C GLU A 89 -38.39 3.15 16.58
N GLU A 90 -37.92 1.94 16.92
CA GLU A 90 -36.53 1.56 16.64
C GLU A 90 -36.33 1.54 15.13
N THR A 91 -35.83 2.66 14.60
CA THR A 91 -35.28 2.72 13.25
C THR A 91 -34.25 1.60 13.10
N PRO A 92 -34.42 0.65 12.15
CA PRO A 92 -33.47 -0.45 12.00
C PRO A 92 -32.04 0.08 11.85
N PRO A 93 -31.04 -0.51 12.51
CA PRO A 93 -29.67 -0.03 12.44
C PRO A 93 -29.22 0.00 10.98
N GLU A 94 -28.81 1.19 10.51
CA GLU A 94 -28.38 1.39 9.12
C GLU A 94 -27.27 0.36 8.81
N PRO A 95 -27.42 -0.46 7.74
CA PRO A 95 -26.44 -1.49 7.44
C PRO A 95 -25.05 -0.85 7.29
N PRO A 96 -23.99 -1.48 7.83
CA PRO A 96 -22.67 -0.87 7.85
C PRO A 96 -22.24 -0.49 6.43
N ARG A 97 -22.11 0.81 6.18
CA ARG A 97 -21.79 1.32 4.86
C ARG A 97 -20.51 0.66 4.37
N PRO A 98 -20.48 0.11 3.15
CA PRO A 98 -19.30 -0.59 2.65
C PRO A 98 -18.10 0.37 2.66
N PRO A 99 -16.90 -0.11 3.01
CA PRO A 99 -15.72 0.75 3.09
C PRO A 99 -15.48 1.42 1.74
N ILE A 100 -15.41 2.76 1.73
CA ILE A 100 -15.16 3.53 0.52
C ILE A 100 -13.70 3.30 0.11
N VAL A 101 -13.49 2.36 -0.80
CA VAL A 101 -12.19 2.10 -1.43
C VAL A 101 -11.87 3.27 -2.35
N ARG A 102 -11.18 4.29 -1.82
CA ARG A 102 -10.66 5.39 -2.64
C ARG A 102 -9.47 4.87 -3.45
N HIS A 103 -9.51 5.10 -4.76
CA HIS A 103 -8.36 4.78 -5.61
C HIS A 103 -7.13 5.61 -5.14
N PRO A 104 -5.93 5.01 -5.00
CA PRO A 104 -4.76 5.72 -4.46
C PRO A 104 -4.32 6.95 -5.26
N GLN A 105 -4.69 7.03 -6.55
CA GLN A 105 -4.51 8.18 -7.44
C GLN A 105 -5.88 8.75 -7.84
N PRO A 106 -6.09 10.07 -7.87
CA PRO A 106 -7.35 10.65 -8.34
C PRO A 106 -7.52 10.43 -9.85
N GLU A 107 -8.71 9.96 -10.27
CA GLU A 107 -9.03 9.64 -11.68
C GLU A 107 -8.82 10.85 -12.62
N GLU A 108 -9.14 12.04 -12.14
CA GLU A 108 -8.91 13.32 -12.84
C GLU A 108 -7.47 13.51 -13.32
N LEU A 109 -6.49 12.95 -12.61
CA LEU A 109 -5.06 13.06 -12.95
C LEU A 109 -4.72 12.20 -14.18
N PHE A 110 -5.23 10.97 -14.25
CA PHE A 110 -5.07 10.12 -15.44
C PHE A 110 -5.81 10.69 -16.65
N LEU A 111 -7.04 11.18 -16.45
CA LEU A 111 -7.80 11.86 -17.50
C LEU A 111 -7.08 13.12 -17.99
N TYR A 112 -6.41 13.85 -17.10
CA TYR A 112 -5.60 15.01 -17.46
C TYR A 112 -4.36 14.61 -18.27
N ILE A 113 -3.56 13.64 -17.78
CA ILE A 113 -2.35 13.15 -18.44
C ILE A 113 -2.67 12.59 -19.84
N GLY A 114 -3.74 11.79 -19.98
CA GLY A 114 -4.16 11.26 -21.28
C GLY A 114 -4.67 12.34 -22.25
N LYS A 115 -5.28 13.42 -21.74
CA LYS A 115 -5.66 14.58 -22.58
C LYS A 115 -4.45 15.42 -22.99
N ALA A 116 -3.44 15.53 -22.14
CA ALA A 116 -2.18 16.21 -22.46
C ALA A 116 -1.38 15.43 -23.53
N ASP A 117 -1.28 14.11 -23.38
CA ASP A 117 -0.64 13.20 -24.35
C ASP A 117 -1.25 13.32 -25.75
N ASN A 118 -2.58 13.20 -25.87
CA ASN A 118 -3.27 13.34 -27.15
C ASN A 118 -3.06 14.72 -27.79
N PHE A 119 -3.12 15.79 -27.00
CA PHE A 119 -2.90 17.16 -27.49
C PHE A 119 -1.46 17.37 -27.99
N LEU A 120 -0.45 16.93 -27.24
CA LEU A 120 0.96 17.06 -27.66
C LEU A 120 1.27 16.23 -28.91
N LYS A 121 0.71 15.02 -29.01
CA LYS A 121 0.79 14.20 -30.23
C LYS A 121 0.12 14.88 -31.43
N GLY A 122 -1.04 15.50 -31.23
CA GLY A 122 -1.72 16.26 -32.28
C GLY A 122 -0.95 17.52 -32.74
N LEU A 123 -0.21 18.18 -31.85
CA LEU A 123 0.70 19.26 -32.23
C LEU A 123 1.93 18.76 -33.00
N GLY A 124 2.55 17.67 -32.54
CA GLY A 124 3.71 17.08 -33.21
C GLY A 124 3.38 16.46 -34.58
N ALA A 125 2.12 16.11 -34.82
CA ALA A 125 1.60 15.57 -36.08
C ALA A 125 0.73 16.57 -36.86
N ALA A 126 0.84 17.88 -36.59
CA ALA A 126 0.10 18.89 -37.34
C ALA A 126 0.58 18.94 -38.81
N GLU A 127 -0.36 18.89 -39.75
CA GLU A 127 -0.09 19.05 -41.18
C GLU A 127 -0.21 20.52 -41.62
N GLU A 128 0.17 20.83 -42.86
CA GLU A 128 -0.02 22.17 -43.42
C GLU A 128 -1.51 22.48 -43.68
N PRO A 129 -1.96 23.75 -43.52
CA PRO A 129 -1.18 24.95 -43.20
C PRO A 129 -0.92 25.19 -41.69
N LEU A 130 -1.37 24.29 -40.81
CA LEU A 130 -1.26 24.48 -39.36
C LEU A 130 0.20 24.41 -38.90
N ALA A 131 1.00 23.49 -39.46
CA ALA A 131 2.42 23.33 -39.12
C ALA A 131 3.21 24.65 -39.29
N SER A 132 3.09 25.31 -40.45
CA SER A 132 3.72 26.62 -40.70
C SER A 132 3.23 27.70 -39.74
N LEU A 133 1.94 27.72 -39.39
CA LEU A 133 1.38 28.68 -38.42
C LEU A 133 1.88 28.45 -36.99
N LEU A 134 2.03 27.20 -36.55
CA LEU A 134 2.60 26.85 -35.25
C LEU A 134 4.06 27.31 -35.16
N ALA A 135 4.87 27.01 -36.18
CA ALA A 135 6.26 27.44 -36.25
C ALA A 135 6.40 28.97 -36.22
N ALA A 136 5.58 29.69 -37.00
CA ALA A 136 5.57 31.16 -37.02
C ALA A 136 5.24 31.78 -35.64
N ASN A 137 4.48 31.07 -34.80
CA ASN A 137 4.13 31.47 -33.44
C ASN A 137 5.05 30.87 -32.36
N ARG A 138 6.23 30.36 -32.73
CA ARG A 138 7.23 29.76 -31.83
C ARG A 138 6.70 28.53 -31.05
N ILE A 139 5.78 27.78 -31.65
CA ILE A 139 5.45 26.41 -31.25
C ILE A 139 6.23 25.50 -32.20
N THR A 140 7.51 25.29 -31.88
CA THR A 140 8.43 24.49 -32.70
C THR A 140 8.45 23.03 -32.22
N PRO A 141 8.97 22.08 -33.04
CA PRO A 141 9.10 20.67 -32.63
C PRO A 141 9.89 20.48 -31.34
N GLU A 142 10.93 21.28 -31.11
CA GLU A 142 11.75 21.24 -29.88
C GLU A 142 10.92 21.60 -28.65
N ARG A 143 10.10 22.67 -28.72
CA ARG A 143 9.22 23.09 -27.63
C ARG A 143 8.11 22.06 -27.35
N VAL A 144 7.63 21.37 -28.39
CA VAL A 144 6.69 20.23 -28.21
C VAL A 144 7.40 19.05 -27.55
N ALA A 145 8.66 18.75 -27.92
CA ALA A 145 9.47 17.70 -27.30
C ALA A 145 9.78 17.99 -25.82
N GLU A 146 10.07 19.24 -25.44
CA GLU A 146 10.21 19.67 -24.04
C GLU A 146 8.92 19.41 -23.24
N ALA A 147 7.76 19.71 -23.80
CA ALA A 147 6.47 19.44 -23.17
C ALA A 147 6.16 17.93 -23.07
N ILE A 148 6.62 17.11 -24.03
CA ILE A 148 6.55 15.65 -23.96
C ILE A 148 7.46 15.12 -22.84
N ALA A 149 8.67 15.65 -22.67
CA ALA A 149 9.55 15.25 -21.56
C ALA A 149 8.92 15.58 -20.19
N GLN A 150 8.20 16.70 -20.04
CA GLN A 150 7.43 17.01 -18.83
C GLN A 150 6.24 16.05 -18.61
N LEU A 151 5.60 15.59 -19.68
CA LEU A 151 4.54 14.57 -19.64
C LEU A 151 5.09 13.22 -19.16
N GLU A 152 6.21 12.77 -19.72
CA GLU A 152 6.90 11.53 -19.33
C GLU A 152 7.37 11.60 -17.87
N ALA A 153 7.94 12.73 -17.43
CA ALA A 153 8.31 12.94 -16.03
C ALA A 153 7.10 12.89 -15.08
N SER A 154 5.95 13.44 -15.49
CA SER A 154 4.70 13.38 -14.73
C SER A 154 4.12 11.96 -14.64
N GLN A 155 4.23 11.17 -15.71
CA GLN A 155 3.85 9.76 -15.73
C GLN A 155 4.76 8.95 -14.79
N ALA A 156 6.07 9.09 -14.93
CA ALA A 156 7.06 8.42 -14.07
C ALA A 156 6.84 8.75 -12.58
N ALA A 157 6.63 10.03 -12.24
CA ALA A 157 6.34 10.44 -10.86
C ALA A 157 5.02 9.85 -10.32
N THR A 158 4.02 9.66 -11.18
CA THR A 158 2.74 9.01 -10.83
C THR A 158 2.94 7.53 -10.50
N ASP A 159 3.77 6.82 -11.27
CA ASP A 159 4.09 5.41 -11.05
C ASP A 159 5.02 5.21 -9.84
N THR A 160 6.05 6.04 -9.68
CA THR A 160 6.92 6.04 -8.49
C THR A 160 6.12 6.27 -7.22
N ARG A 161 5.16 7.21 -7.22
CA ARG A 161 4.26 7.40 -6.08
C ARG A 161 3.43 6.15 -5.79
N TRP A 162 2.90 5.48 -6.80
CA TRP A 162 2.15 4.23 -6.61
C TRP A 162 3.00 3.16 -5.91
N GLN A 163 4.24 2.98 -6.35
CA GLN A 163 5.18 2.03 -5.75
C GLN A 163 5.46 2.33 -4.27
N PHE A 164 5.72 3.59 -3.92
CA PHE A 164 5.96 3.96 -2.51
C PHE A 164 4.71 3.88 -1.63
N MET A 165 3.51 4.21 -2.13
CA MET A 165 2.26 3.99 -1.40
C MET A 165 2.03 2.50 -1.11
N LEU A 166 2.36 1.61 -2.06
CA LEU A 166 2.28 0.16 -1.86
C LEU A 166 3.32 -0.33 -0.84
N ALA A 167 4.56 0.18 -0.91
CA ALA A 167 5.60 -0.12 0.06
C ALA A 167 5.21 0.31 1.49
N GLU A 168 4.65 1.52 1.66
CA GLU A 168 4.13 2.00 2.95
C GLU A 168 3.04 1.07 3.50
N SER A 169 2.05 0.71 2.69
CA SER A 169 0.97 -0.19 3.11
C SER A 169 1.50 -1.57 3.55
N THR A 170 2.52 -2.09 2.86
CA THR A 170 3.19 -3.35 3.18
C THR A 170 3.97 -3.24 4.50
N ALA A 171 4.70 -2.14 4.71
CA ALA A 171 5.43 -1.88 5.95
C ALA A 171 4.49 -1.70 7.16
N VAL A 172 3.34 -1.05 6.99
CA VAL A 172 2.30 -0.95 8.04
C VAL A 172 1.77 -2.34 8.44
N ILE A 173 1.45 -3.20 7.47
CA ILE A 173 1.00 -4.58 7.75
C ILE A 173 2.10 -5.38 8.46
N ALA A 174 3.35 -5.26 8.02
CA ALA A 174 4.48 -5.96 8.63
C ALA A 174 4.72 -5.51 10.08
N MET A 175 4.73 -4.19 10.32
CA MET A 175 4.85 -3.59 11.66
C MET A 175 3.70 -4.02 12.59
N GLN A 176 2.45 -4.05 12.11
CA GLN A 176 1.30 -4.51 12.90
C GLN A 176 1.42 -6.00 13.27
N ARG A 177 1.87 -6.86 12.34
CA ARG A 177 2.12 -8.28 12.61
C ARG A 177 3.23 -8.48 13.63
N GLY A 178 4.35 -7.77 13.46
CA GLY A 178 5.46 -7.77 14.42
C GLY A 178 5.03 -7.30 15.81
N HIS A 179 4.18 -6.27 15.87
CA HIS A 179 3.66 -5.74 17.14
C HIS A 179 2.80 -6.76 17.87
N ASN A 180 1.88 -7.43 17.16
CA ASN A 180 1.05 -8.48 17.72
C ASN A 180 1.89 -9.67 18.24
N LEU A 181 2.91 -10.10 17.50
CA LEU A 181 3.82 -11.17 17.93
C LEU A 181 4.59 -10.79 19.21
N ALA A 182 5.16 -9.58 19.24
CA ALA A 182 5.87 -9.07 20.42
C ALA A 182 4.93 -8.89 21.64
N GLN A 183 3.69 -8.41 21.43
CA GLN A 183 2.67 -8.32 22.48
C GLN A 183 2.31 -9.70 23.04
N ILE A 184 2.09 -10.70 22.18
CA ILE A 184 1.77 -12.07 22.59
C ILE A 184 2.93 -12.67 23.41
N ALA A 185 4.17 -12.60 22.90
CA ALA A 185 5.34 -13.13 23.61
C ALA A 185 5.58 -12.44 24.97
N TYR A 186 5.44 -11.11 25.02
CA TYR A 186 5.52 -10.36 26.27
C TYR A 186 4.34 -10.66 27.23
N GLY A 187 3.15 -10.89 26.69
CA GLY A 187 1.99 -11.37 27.45
C GLY A 187 2.26 -12.71 28.13
N THR A 188 2.81 -13.67 27.37
CA THR A 188 3.25 -14.99 27.87
C THR A 188 4.32 -14.85 28.96
N PHE A 189 5.37 -14.04 28.73
CA PHE A 189 6.38 -13.73 29.76
C PHE A 189 5.72 -13.26 31.06
N ARG A 190 4.79 -12.29 30.98
CA ARG A 190 4.11 -11.76 32.17
C ARG A 190 3.17 -12.78 32.82
N GLN A 191 2.56 -13.68 32.05
CA GLN A 191 1.76 -14.77 32.59
C GLN A 191 2.62 -15.76 33.38
N VAL A 192 3.75 -16.22 32.82
CA VAL A 192 4.71 -17.09 33.51
C VAL A 192 5.31 -16.38 34.73
N GLY A 193 5.68 -15.10 34.61
CA GLY A 193 6.13 -14.30 35.75
C GLY A 193 5.10 -14.29 36.88
N ARG A 194 3.81 -14.09 36.59
CA ARG A 194 2.76 -14.09 37.62
C ARG A 194 2.53 -15.45 38.28
N THR A 195 2.83 -16.57 37.62
CA THR A 195 2.72 -17.91 38.22
C THR A 195 3.97 -18.29 39.03
N VAL A 196 5.16 -17.92 38.56
CA VAL A 196 6.46 -18.10 39.25
C VAL A 196 6.57 -17.23 40.52
N PHE A 197 6.04 -16.01 40.44
CA PHE A 197 6.04 -15.02 41.52
C PHE A 197 4.62 -14.85 42.09
N SER A 198 3.97 -15.96 42.46
CA SER A 198 2.53 -16.02 42.77
C SER A 198 2.13 -15.35 44.09
N ASP A 199 3.01 -15.34 45.09
CA ASP A 199 2.78 -14.65 46.36
C ASP A 199 2.91 -13.13 46.17
N ARG A 200 1.80 -12.41 46.31
CA ARG A 200 1.75 -10.95 46.12
C ARG A 200 2.47 -10.16 47.20
N GLU A 201 2.63 -10.71 48.41
CA GLU A 201 3.28 -10.03 49.53
C GLU A 201 4.78 -10.36 49.55
N ALA A 202 5.14 -11.64 49.49
CA ALA A 202 6.54 -12.07 49.50
C ALA A 202 7.29 -11.65 48.21
N ASP A 203 6.69 -11.83 47.03
CA ASP A 203 7.31 -11.45 45.75
C ASP A 203 6.98 -10.01 45.31
N ARG A 204 6.39 -9.17 46.19
CA ARG A 204 5.97 -7.79 45.86
C ARG A 204 7.03 -7.00 45.11
N ASN A 205 8.27 -7.05 45.59
CA ASN A 205 9.40 -6.34 44.98
C ASN A 205 9.74 -6.90 43.59
N VAL A 206 9.70 -8.22 43.39
CA VAL A 206 9.99 -8.83 42.08
C VAL A 206 8.89 -8.53 41.07
N ARG A 207 7.62 -8.61 41.49
CA ARG A 207 6.46 -8.22 40.67
C ARG A 207 6.50 -6.74 40.28
N ALA A 208 7.00 -5.87 41.18
CA ALA A 208 7.22 -4.45 40.92
C ALA A 208 8.46 -4.16 40.06
N THR A 209 9.52 -4.96 40.14
CA THR A 209 10.70 -4.82 39.26
C THR A 209 10.39 -5.29 37.83
N LEU A 210 9.78 -6.46 37.68
CA LEU A 210 9.45 -7.06 36.38
C LEU A 210 8.13 -6.55 35.79
N TRP A 211 7.54 -5.50 36.36
CA TRP A 211 6.29 -4.86 35.95
C TRP A 211 5.15 -5.85 35.69
N LEU A 212 5.04 -6.90 36.51
CA LEU A 212 4.11 -8.01 36.30
C LEU A 212 2.64 -7.62 36.49
N ASP A 213 2.34 -6.49 37.14
CA ASP A 213 0.95 -6.04 37.39
C ASP A 213 0.56 -4.72 36.69
N LEU A 214 1.48 -4.02 36.02
CA LEU A 214 1.18 -2.78 35.29
C LEU A 214 0.39 -3.01 33.97
N PRO A 215 -0.34 -2.03 33.42
CA PRO A 215 -0.87 -2.13 32.06
C PRO A 215 0.27 -2.24 31.04
N ILE A 216 0.06 -3.01 29.96
CA ILE A 216 1.00 -3.02 28.82
C ILE A 216 0.83 -1.70 28.07
N PRO A 217 1.91 -0.94 27.76
CA PRO A 217 1.81 0.30 27.00
C PRO A 217 1.20 0.06 25.61
N GLY A 218 0.20 0.86 25.23
CA GLY A 218 -0.42 0.81 23.90
C GLY A 218 0.35 1.57 22.81
N GLN A 219 1.31 2.43 23.20
CA GLN A 219 2.18 3.14 22.25
C GLN A 219 3.42 2.30 21.95
N ILE A 220 3.72 2.09 20.66
CA ILE A 220 4.78 1.16 20.21
C ILE A 220 6.16 1.48 20.80
N MET A 221 6.61 2.75 20.77
CA MET A 221 7.92 3.12 21.33
C MET A 221 7.99 2.87 22.84
N MET A 222 6.97 3.32 23.59
CA MET A 222 6.91 3.08 25.03
C MET A 222 6.86 1.58 25.34
N PHE A 223 6.15 0.78 24.54
CA PHE A 223 6.11 -0.67 24.65
C PHE A 223 7.49 -1.29 24.43
N LEU A 224 8.19 -0.88 23.36
CA LEU A 224 9.55 -1.34 23.03
C LEU A 224 10.53 -1.09 24.17
N ASP A 225 10.64 0.15 24.64
CA ASP A 225 11.55 0.55 25.72
C ASP A 225 11.22 -0.18 27.04
N THR A 226 9.93 -0.25 27.37
CA THR A 226 9.40 -0.93 28.56
C THR A 226 9.75 -2.41 28.55
N GLY A 227 9.42 -3.12 27.47
CA GLY A 227 9.61 -4.55 27.38
C GLY A 227 11.09 -4.92 27.34
N ARG A 228 11.92 -4.20 26.57
CA ARG A 228 13.38 -4.37 26.57
C ARG A 228 13.98 -4.23 27.98
N LYS A 229 13.60 -3.18 28.71
CA LYS A 229 14.08 -2.95 30.08
C LYS A 229 13.64 -4.06 31.03
N VAL A 230 12.38 -4.49 30.96
CA VAL A 230 11.82 -5.55 31.82
C VAL A 230 12.46 -6.92 31.53
N LEU A 231 12.62 -7.27 30.26
CA LEU A 231 13.26 -8.53 29.85
C LEU A 231 14.75 -8.54 30.23
N ALA A 232 15.46 -7.41 30.10
CA ALA A 232 16.83 -7.27 30.59
C ALA A 232 16.96 -7.45 32.11
N MET A 233 15.98 -6.95 32.89
CA MET A 233 15.90 -7.24 34.34
C MET A 233 15.54 -8.71 34.63
N ALA A 234 14.70 -9.34 33.80
CA ALA A 234 14.35 -10.76 33.96
C ALA A 234 15.55 -11.70 33.77
N LYS A 235 16.58 -11.31 33.00
CA LYS A 235 17.85 -12.05 32.87
C LYS A 235 18.77 -11.96 34.08
N GLN A 236 18.47 -11.13 35.08
CA GLN A 236 19.29 -10.95 36.27
C GLN A 236 18.93 -11.97 37.35
N GLU A 237 19.89 -12.36 38.19
CA GLU A 237 19.61 -13.21 39.35
C GLU A 237 18.91 -12.42 40.47
N PRO A 238 17.98 -13.03 41.23
CA PRO A 238 17.57 -14.44 41.20
C PRO A 238 16.42 -14.73 40.20
N HIS A 239 16.07 -13.78 39.33
CA HIS A 239 14.86 -13.86 38.50
C HIS A 239 14.98 -14.91 37.40
N VAL A 240 16.10 -14.93 36.68
CA VAL A 240 16.32 -15.87 35.57
C VAL A 240 16.29 -17.33 36.04
N THR A 241 16.92 -17.65 37.18
CA THR A 241 16.87 -19.00 37.76
C THR A 241 15.44 -19.41 38.15
N ARG A 242 14.64 -18.51 38.76
CA ARG A 242 13.24 -18.80 39.11
C ARG A 242 12.32 -18.95 37.89
N LEU A 243 12.55 -18.18 36.83
CA LEU A 243 11.79 -18.27 35.58
C LEU A 243 12.17 -19.55 34.77
N ALA A 244 13.45 -19.91 34.73
CA ALA A 244 13.94 -21.14 34.12
C ALA A 244 13.33 -22.40 34.76
N ALA A 245 13.12 -22.40 36.08
CA ALA A 245 12.44 -23.49 36.79
C ALA A 245 10.97 -23.72 36.33
N ALA A 246 10.36 -22.75 35.64
CA ALA A 246 9.04 -22.86 35.01
C ALA A 246 9.10 -22.96 33.47
N GLY A 247 10.27 -23.26 32.89
CA GLY A 247 10.46 -23.42 31.45
C GLY A 247 10.54 -22.11 30.64
N TYR A 248 10.78 -20.98 31.31
CA TYR A 248 11.01 -19.68 30.67
C TYR A 248 12.41 -19.17 31.03
N ASP A 249 13.41 -19.80 30.43
CA ASP A 249 14.82 -19.58 30.69
C ASP A 249 15.40 -18.33 29.96
N ALA A 250 16.71 -18.15 30.05
CA ALA A 250 17.42 -17.06 29.39
C ALA A 250 17.25 -17.08 27.86
N GLU A 251 17.12 -18.25 27.24
CA GLU A 251 16.94 -18.40 25.79
C GLU A 251 15.54 -17.91 25.38
N ARG A 252 14.48 -18.29 26.11
CA ARG A 252 13.12 -17.76 25.89
C ARG A 252 12.99 -16.25 26.14
N ILE A 253 13.77 -15.70 27.08
CA ILE A 253 13.87 -14.25 27.27
C ILE A 253 14.55 -13.60 26.04
N ASP A 254 15.62 -14.19 25.50
CA ASP A 254 16.35 -13.67 24.34
C ASP A 254 15.57 -13.78 23.02
N GLU A 255 14.83 -14.87 22.79
CA GLU A 255 13.85 -14.98 21.69
C GLU A 255 12.82 -13.83 21.75
N THR A 256 12.34 -13.52 22.95
CA THR A 256 11.35 -12.45 23.14
C THR A 256 11.99 -11.08 22.93
N LEU A 257 13.23 -10.86 23.37
CA LEU A 257 14.01 -9.66 23.02
C LEU A 257 14.24 -9.53 21.51
N ALA A 258 14.46 -10.64 20.80
CA ALA A 258 14.61 -10.65 19.34
C ALA A 258 13.32 -10.19 18.64
N LEU A 259 12.13 -10.57 19.12
CA LEU A 259 10.85 -10.06 18.62
C LEU A 259 10.69 -8.55 18.83
N PHE A 260 11.18 -8.01 19.96
CA PHE A 260 11.19 -6.56 20.20
C PHE A 260 12.15 -5.84 19.24
N ASN A 261 13.33 -6.39 18.99
CA ASN A 261 14.28 -5.82 18.04
C ASN A 261 13.76 -5.88 16.59
N ALA A 262 13.09 -6.97 16.21
CA ALA A 262 12.41 -7.08 14.92
C ALA A 262 11.26 -6.06 14.77
N LEU A 263 10.47 -5.84 15.83
CA LEU A 263 9.42 -4.80 15.84
C LEU A 263 10.01 -3.39 15.66
N ASP A 264 11.14 -3.08 16.30
CA ASP A 264 11.82 -1.80 16.18
C ASP A 264 12.29 -1.54 14.73
N MET A 265 12.96 -2.54 14.12
CA MET A 265 13.35 -2.49 12.70
C MET A 265 12.14 -2.31 11.76
N LEU A 266 11.01 -2.96 12.06
CA LEU A 266 9.77 -2.82 11.29
C LEU A 266 9.11 -1.45 11.47
N TYR A 267 9.23 -0.85 12.66
CA TYR A 267 8.76 0.50 12.93
C TYR A 267 9.58 1.52 12.13
N ASP A 268 10.91 1.44 12.16
CA ASP A 268 11.80 2.30 11.37
C ASP A 268 11.56 2.14 9.86
N ALA A 269 11.44 0.90 9.37
CA ALA A 269 11.11 0.64 7.97
C ALA A 269 9.77 1.27 7.56
N ARG A 270 8.77 1.26 8.45
CA ARG A 270 7.47 1.91 8.23
C ARG A 270 7.60 3.45 8.23
N GLN A 271 8.45 4.04 9.06
CA GLN A 271 8.70 5.49 9.03
C GLN A 271 9.43 5.92 7.75
N ALA A 272 10.44 5.16 7.33
CA ALA A 272 11.15 5.40 6.07
C ALA A 272 10.22 5.27 4.85
N ALA A 273 9.36 4.24 4.81
CA ALA A 273 8.39 4.06 3.74
C ALA A 273 7.34 5.18 3.69
N HIS A 274 6.86 5.65 4.86
CA HIS A 274 5.95 6.79 4.95
C HIS A 274 6.59 8.09 4.40
N LEU A 275 7.84 8.37 4.79
CA LEU A 275 8.58 9.52 4.28
C LEU A 275 8.76 9.46 2.76
N ALA A 276 9.11 8.28 2.22
CA ALA A 276 9.26 8.08 0.78
C ALA A 276 7.93 8.27 0.01
N ALA A 277 6.81 7.75 0.54
CA ALA A 277 5.48 7.94 -0.04
C ALA A 277 5.02 9.40 -0.02
N LYS A 278 5.35 10.14 1.05
CA LYS A 278 5.14 11.59 1.13
C LYS A 278 5.95 12.34 0.07
N ASN A 279 7.27 12.13 0.03
CA ASN A 279 8.15 12.80 -0.93
C ASN A 279 7.75 12.51 -2.38
N ALA A 280 7.38 11.25 -2.70
CA ALA A 280 6.90 10.88 -4.03
C ALA A 280 5.54 11.52 -4.38
N THR A 281 4.71 11.82 -3.37
CA THR A 281 3.47 12.60 -3.56
C THR A 281 3.78 14.05 -3.90
N GLU A 282 4.71 14.68 -3.18
CA GLU A 282 5.17 16.06 -3.44
C GLU A 282 5.79 16.19 -4.85
N THR A 283 6.65 15.24 -5.27
CA THR A 283 7.23 15.21 -6.62
C THR A 283 6.19 15.02 -7.73
N ARG A 284 5.18 14.15 -7.54
CA ARG A 284 4.07 14.01 -8.49
C ARG A 284 3.30 15.33 -8.62
N ASP A 285 3.03 15.99 -7.50
CA ASP A 285 2.20 17.20 -7.50
C ASP A 285 2.93 18.40 -8.13
N ALA A 286 4.25 18.51 -7.93
CA ALA A 286 5.10 19.47 -8.64
C ALA A 286 5.13 19.22 -10.16
N THR A 287 5.54 18.01 -10.59
CA THR A 287 5.64 17.67 -12.03
C THR A 287 4.31 17.86 -12.78
N VAL A 288 3.19 17.48 -12.17
CA VAL A 288 1.85 17.67 -12.76
C VAL A 288 1.42 19.14 -12.75
N ALA A 289 1.84 19.97 -11.78
CA ALA A 289 1.58 21.41 -11.78
C ALA A 289 2.37 22.13 -12.90
N ASP A 290 3.62 21.75 -13.12
CA ASP A 290 4.45 22.26 -14.22
C ASP A 290 3.83 21.88 -15.58
N LEU A 291 3.49 20.60 -15.77
CA LEU A 291 2.80 20.13 -16.97
C LEU A 291 1.46 20.85 -17.20
N ARG A 292 0.69 21.15 -16.14
CA ARG A 292 -0.55 21.94 -16.23
C ARG A 292 -0.31 23.36 -16.72
N THR A 293 0.79 23.98 -16.30
CA THR A 293 1.18 25.31 -16.75
C THR A 293 1.54 25.29 -18.24
N THR A 294 2.44 24.39 -18.65
CA THR A 294 2.88 24.23 -20.05
C THR A 294 1.72 23.92 -21.00
N ILE A 295 0.89 22.92 -20.69
CA ILE A 295 -0.24 22.53 -21.53
C ILE A 295 -1.29 23.64 -21.63
N ARG A 296 -1.56 24.37 -20.54
CA ARG A 296 -2.48 25.52 -20.57
C ARG A 296 -1.94 26.63 -21.47
N GLN A 297 -0.65 26.92 -21.39
CA GLN A 297 -0.01 27.95 -22.18
C GLN A 297 -0.04 27.62 -23.68
N LEU A 298 0.39 26.39 -24.04
CA LEU A 298 0.28 25.88 -25.42
C LEU A 298 -1.16 25.90 -25.95
N ARG A 299 -2.15 25.47 -25.15
CA ARG A 299 -3.57 25.50 -25.58
C ARG A 299 -4.08 26.91 -25.84
N LEU A 300 -3.66 27.90 -25.04
CA LEU A 300 -4.06 29.29 -25.25
C LEU A 300 -3.44 29.87 -26.54
N GLU A 301 -2.16 29.59 -26.78
CA GLU A 301 -1.46 30.01 -28.00
C GLU A 301 -2.08 29.37 -29.26
N VAL A 302 -2.31 28.05 -29.25
CA VAL A 302 -2.98 27.33 -30.35
C VAL A 302 -4.41 27.86 -30.56
N SER A 303 -5.15 28.18 -29.49
CA SER A 303 -6.47 28.79 -29.60
C SER A 303 -6.43 30.17 -30.26
N ALA A 304 -5.40 30.98 -29.99
CA ALA A 304 -5.22 32.28 -30.64
C ALA A 304 -4.91 32.13 -32.13
N ILE A 305 -4.04 31.18 -32.50
CA ILE A 305 -3.70 30.85 -33.90
C ILE A 305 -4.96 30.45 -34.68
N LEU A 306 -5.75 29.52 -34.14
CA LEU A 306 -6.97 29.03 -34.80
C LEU A 306 -8.06 30.12 -34.92
N ARG A 307 -8.20 31.00 -33.92
CA ARG A 307 -9.13 32.15 -34.00
C ARG A 307 -8.70 33.17 -35.07
N ALA A 308 -7.40 33.39 -35.25
CA ALA A 308 -6.88 34.25 -36.30
C ALA A 308 -6.98 33.63 -37.71
N ASN A 309 -7.07 32.29 -37.80
CA ASN A 309 -7.04 31.53 -39.05
C ASN A 309 -8.23 30.55 -39.14
N PRO A 310 -9.48 31.03 -39.28
CA PRO A 310 -10.69 30.20 -39.19
C PRO A 310 -10.85 29.16 -40.30
N GLY A 311 -10.03 29.21 -41.36
CA GLY A 311 -9.97 28.19 -42.41
C GLY A 311 -9.06 26.99 -42.09
N VAL A 312 -8.45 26.95 -40.90
CA VAL A 312 -7.48 25.92 -40.51
C VAL A 312 -8.08 24.97 -39.48
N SER A 313 -7.99 23.67 -39.74
CA SER A 313 -8.45 22.62 -38.82
C SER A 313 -7.65 22.63 -37.52
N ALA A 314 -8.32 22.36 -36.39
CA ALA A 314 -7.67 22.16 -35.11
C ALA A 314 -6.82 20.87 -35.11
N PRO A 315 -5.70 20.82 -34.35
CA PRO A 315 -4.92 19.61 -34.20
C PRO A 315 -5.71 18.54 -33.41
N VAL A 316 -5.37 17.27 -33.62
CA VAL A 316 -6.03 16.14 -32.93
C VAL A 316 -5.86 16.27 -31.40
N GLY A 317 -6.96 16.10 -30.65
CA GLY A 317 -6.91 16.17 -29.18
C GLY A 317 -6.87 17.59 -28.58
N PHE A 318 -7.11 18.63 -29.39
CA PHE A 318 -7.32 20.01 -28.92
C PHE A 318 -8.62 20.18 -28.13
#